data_AF-A0A965FTF0-F1
#
_entry.id   AF-A0A965FTF0-F1
#
_cell.length_a   1.000
_cell.length_b   1.000
_cell.length_c   1.000
_cell.angle_alpha   90.00
_cell.angle_beta   90.00
_cell.angle_gamma   90.00
#
_symmetry.space_group_name_H-M   'P 1'
#
loop_
_entity.id
_entity.type
_entity.pdbx_description
1 polymer ?
#
loop_
_entity_poly.entity_id
_entity_poly.type
_entity_poly.pdbx_seq_one_letter_code
_entity_poly.pdbx_strand_id
1 'polypeptide(L)'
;MESAMASADSLFPLGPDTTPYRKLSSEGVKVETLGDKTFLSVSPDAIRLLSKQAFIDINHLLRPGHLAQLRKILDDPESTPNDRFVAYDLL
;
A
#
# COMPACT_ATOMS: atom_id res chain seq x y z
N MET A 1 -26.52 -26.86 -23.03
CA MET A 1 -25.93 -25.76 -23.81
C MET A 1 -25.82 -24.59 -22.85
N GLU A 2 -24.88 -24.65 -21.91
CA GLU A 2 -23.49 -24.18 -22.03
C GLU A 2 -23.41 -22.83 -21.30
N SER A 3 -22.59 -22.58 -20.29
CA SER A 3 -21.42 -23.24 -19.76
C SER A 3 -21.37 -22.95 -18.26
N ALA A 4 -21.00 -23.94 -17.44
CA ALA A 4 -20.63 -23.72 -16.05
C ALA A 4 -19.37 -22.84 -16.02
N MET A 5 -19.53 -21.56 -15.72
CA MET A 5 -18.41 -20.64 -15.51
C MET A 5 -17.75 -21.03 -14.17
N ALA A 6 -16.55 -21.60 -14.26
CA ALA A 6 -15.83 -22.24 -13.17
C ALA A 6 -15.82 -21.38 -11.88
N SER A 7 -16.31 -21.94 -10.77
CA SER A 7 -15.98 -21.48 -9.43
C SER A 7 -14.50 -21.81 -9.17
N ALA A 8 -13.62 -20.90 -9.55
CA ALA A 8 -12.21 -20.98 -9.19
C ALA A 8 -12.04 -20.37 -7.80
N ASP A 9 -11.98 -21.22 -6.77
CA ASP A 9 -11.41 -20.81 -5.50
C ASP A 9 -9.99 -20.27 -5.77
N SER A 10 -9.84 -18.95 -5.68
CA SER A 10 -8.57 -18.26 -5.95
C SER A 10 -7.50 -18.80 -4.99
N LEU A 11 -6.36 -19.23 -5.54
CA LEU A 11 -5.18 -19.65 -4.76
C LEU A 11 -4.75 -18.59 -3.73
N PHE A 12 -5.08 -17.32 -3.99
CA PHE A 12 -4.83 -16.20 -3.10
C PHE A 12 -6.12 -15.44 -2.86
N PRO A 13 -6.91 -15.78 -1.82
CA PRO A 13 -8.09 -15.00 -1.46
C PRO A 13 -7.65 -13.62 -0.98
N LEU A 14 -8.29 -12.57 -1.50
CA LEU A 14 -8.02 -11.20 -1.10
C LEU A 14 -8.62 -10.93 0.29
N GLY A 15 -7.79 -10.39 1.19
CA GLY A 15 -8.24 -9.88 2.48
C GLY A 15 -8.76 -8.44 2.40
N PRO A 16 -9.31 -7.91 3.51
CA PRO A 16 -9.71 -6.51 3.58
C PRO A 16 -8.48 -5.59 3.45
N ASP A 17 -8.57 -4.57 2.60
CA ASP A 17 -7.56 -3.52 2.54
C ASP A 17 -7.81 -2.51 3.67
N THR A 18 -6.89 -2.50 4.63
CA THR A 18 -6.89 -1.56 5.77
C THR A 18 -5.84 -0.46 5.61
N THR A 19 -5.21 -0.38 4.44
CA THR A 19 -4.13 0.57 4.17
C THR A 19 -4.70 1.99 4.04
N PRO A 20 -4.18 2.97 4.78
CA PRO A 20 -4.55 4.36 4.56
C PRO A 20 -3.91 4.89 3.27
N TYR A 21 -4.71 5.55 2.42
CA TYR A 21 -4.24 6.16 1.18
C TYR A 21 -4.30 7.68 1.24
N ARG A 22 -3.30 8.32 0.61
CA ARG A 22 -3.27 9.76 0.34
C ARG A 22 -3.46 9.98 -1.15
N LYS A 23 -4.44 10.82 -1.54
CA LYS A 23 -4.62 11.21 -2.94
C LYS A 23 -3.42 12.05 -3.40
N LEU A 24 -2.76 11.63 -4.48
CA LEU A 24 -1.66 12.38 -5.10
C LEU A 24 -2.18 13.38 -6.15
N SER A 25 -2.95 12.89 -7.10
CA SER A 25 -3.54 13.68 -8.19
C SER A 25 -4.72 12.92 -8.80
N SER A 26 -5.48 13.58 -9.67
CA SER A 26 -6.42 12.95 -10.61
C SER A 26 -6.08 13.26 -12.08
N GLU A 27 -4.98 13.97 -12.32
CA GLU A 27 -4.50 14.26 -13.68
C GLU A 27 -4.03 12.99 -14.37
N GLY A 28 -4.25 12.92 -15.69
CA GLY A 28 -3.89 11.74 -16.49
C GLY A 28 -4.82 10.54 -16.29
N VAL A 29 -5.91 10.67 -15.53
CA VAL A 29 -6.93 9.62 -15.37
C VAL A 29 -8.26 10.11 -15.92
N LYS A 30 -8.86 9.35 -16.83
CA LYS A 30 -10.19 9.64 -17.38
C LYS A 30 -11.01 8.38 -17.56
N VAL A 31 -12.31 8.52 -17.42
CA VAL A 31 -13.27 7.45 -17.72
C VAL A 31 -13.72 7.60 -19.16
N GLU A 32 -13.66 6.53 -19.93
CA GLU A 32 -14.10 6.47 -21.32
C GLU A 32 -15.15 5.38 -21.49
N THR A 33 -16.13 5.62 -22.35
CA THR A 33 -17.14 4.63 -22.72
C THR A 33 -16.89 4.17 -24.14
N LEU A 34 -16.73 2.86 -24.33
CA LEU A 34 -16.51 2.22 -25.62
C LEU A 34 -17.57 1.12 -25.77
N GLY A 35 -18.58 1.38 -26.60
CA GLY A 35 -19.76 0.52 -26.71
C GLY A 35 -20.57 0.51 -25.42
N ASP A 36 -20.81 -0.67 -24.88
CA ASP A 36 -21.52 -0.95 -23.63
C ASP A 36 -20.60 -1.03 -22.40
N LYS A 37 -19.30 -0.77 -22.57
CA LYS A 37 -18.29 -0.92 -21.51
C LYS A 37 -17.66 0.40 -21.11
N THR A 38 -17.37 0.50 -19.81
CA THR A 38 -16.66 1.62 -19.21
C THR A 38 -15.20 1.24 -18.98
N PHE A 39 -14.28 2.10 -19.40
CA PHE A 39 -12.84 1.94 -19.27
C PHE A 39 -12.24 3.09 -18.47
N LEU A 40 -11.19 2.81 -17.71
CA LEU A 40 -10.35 3.83 -17.08
C LEU A 40 -9.08 3.98 -17.91
N SER A 41 -8.94 5.09 -18.61
CA SER A 41 -7.72 5.43 -19.33
C SER A 41 -6.77 6.16 -18.39
N VAL A 42 -5.54 5.65 -18.27
CA VAL A 42 -4.50 6.18 -17.38
C VAL A 42 -3.28 6.52 -18.23
N SER A 43 -2.80 7.76 -18.12
CA SER A 43 -1.65 8.24 -18.89
C SER A 43 -0.33 7.69 -18.33
N PRO A 44 0.71 7.54 -19.17
CA PRO A 44 2.05 7.17 -18.70
C PRO A 44 2.62 8.14 -17.66
N ASP A 45 2.31 9.44 -17.77
CA ASP A 45 2.78 10.45 -16.82
C ASP A 45 2.14 10.32 -15.44
N ALA A 46 0.88 9.88 -15.35
CA ALA A 46 0.24 9.57 -14.07
C ALA A 46 0.96 8.42 -13.34
N ILE A 47 1.37 7.38 -14.07
CA ILE A 47 2.15 6.26 -13.53
C ILE A 47 3.53 6.74 -13.09
N ARG A 48 4.20 7.57 -13.91
CA ARG A 48 5.51 8.15 -13.58
C ARG A 48 5.46 8.98 -12.30
N LEU A 49 4.44 9.83 -12.13
CA LEU A 49 4.22 10.62 -10.91
C LEU A 49 4.04 9.72 -9.69
N LEU A 50 3.17 8.71 -9.80
CA LEU A 50 2.91 7.75 -8.73
C LEU A 50 4.20 7.04 -8.29
N SER A 51 4.96 6.50 -9.24
CA SER A 51 6.21 5.81 -8.95
C SER A 51 7.24 6.75 -8.31
N LYS A 52 7.42 7.95 -8.85
CA LYS A 52 8.34 8.95 -8.29
C LYS A 52 8.00 9.25 -6.83
N GLN A 53 6.74 9.52 -6.53
CA GLN A 53 6.32 9.82 -5.17
C GLN A 53 6.48 8.62 -4.24
N ALA A 54 6.13 7.41 -4.70
CA ALA A 54 6.28 6.19 -3.93
C ALA A 54 7.75 5.93 -3.55
N PHE A 55 8.69 6.14 -4.47
CA PHE A 55 10.12 6.01 -4.19
C PHE A 55 10.63 7.08 -3.23
N ILE A 56 10.15 8.32 -3.30
CA ILE A 56 10.49 9.34 -2.31
C ILE A 56 9.99 8.91 -0.93
N ASP A 57 8.72 8.54 -0.84
CA ASP A 57 8.06 8.23 0.44
C ASP A 57 8.70 6.98 1.09
N ILE A 58 8.98 5.90 0.35
CA ILE A 58 9.53 4.67 0.93
C ILE A 58 10.98 4.82 1.42
N ASN A 59 11.76 5.75 0.86
CA ASN A 59 13.15 5.98 1.31
C ASN A 59 13.24 6.82 2.58
N HIS A 60 12.17 7.54 2.94
CA HIS A 60 12.20 8.49 4.05
C HIS A 60 11.13 8.24 5.12
N LEU A 61 10.09 7.46 4.81
CA LEU A 61 8.97 7.23 5.70
C LEU A 61 8.78 5.73 5.96
N LEU A 62 8.35 5.43 7.19
CA LEU A 62 7.97 4.09 7.62
C LEU A 62 6.46 4.04 7.89
N ARG A 63 5.89 2.83 7.82
CA ARG A 63 4.47 2.64 8.16
C ARG A 63 4.26 2.89 9.66
N PRO A 64 3.14 3.53 10.08
CA PRO A 64 2.85 3.76 11.51
C PRO A 64 2.86 2.48 12.35
N GLY A 65 2.37 1.36 11.78
CA GLY A 65 2.39 0.06 12.46
C GLY A 65 3.80 -0.45 12.78
N HIS A 66 4.79 -0.15 11.94
CA HIS A 66 6.18 -0.52 12.19
C HIS A 66 6.80 0.37 13.27
N LEU A 67 6.62 1.69 13.18
CA LEU A 67 7.09 2.63 14.21
C LEU A 67 6.48 2.34 15.59
N ALA A 68 5.20 1.94 15.63
CA ALA A 68 4.54 1.51 16.85
C ALA A 68 5.17 0.23 17.45
N GLN A 69 5.74 -0.66 16.63
CA GLN A 69 6.48 -1.83 17.15
C GLN A 69 7.79 -1.41 17.81
N LEU A 70 8.55 -0.49 17.21
CA LEU A 70 9.76 0.05 17.83
C LEU A 70 9.43 0.76 19.15
N ARG A 71 8.36 1.55 19.17
CA ARG A 71 7.91 2.22 20.40
C ARG A 71 7.56 1.24 21.52
N LYS A 72 6.91 0.13 21.19
CA LYS A 72 6.57 -0.92 22.18
C LYS A 72 7.81 -1.49 22.87
N ILE A 73 8.94 -1.64 22.17
CA ILE A 73 10.20 -2.12 22.76
C ILE A 73 10.70 -1.12 23.83
N LEU A 74 10.60 0.18 23.57
CA LEU A 74 11.03 1.19 24.54
C LEU A 74 10.19 1.15 25.83
N ASP A 75 8.88 0.97 25.68
CA ASP A 75 7.92 0.99 26.78
C ASP A 75 7.85 -0.35 27.56
N ASP A 76 8.34 -1.47 27.01
CA ASP A 76 8.26 -2.80 27.63
C ASP A 76 9.28 -2.98 28.78
N PRO A 77 8.86 -3.17 30.04
CA PRO A 77 9.77 -3.32 31.17
C PRO A 77 10.78 -4.47 31.02
N GLU A 78 10.43 -5.53 30.29
CA GLU A 78 11.28 -6.72 30.10
C GLU A 78 12.35 -6.54 29.01
N SER A 79 12.31 -5.44 28.24
CA SER A 79 13.28 -5.19 27.17
C SER A 79 14.69 -4.94 27.69
N THR A 80 15.69 -5.56 27.08
CA THR A 80 17.09 -5.40 27.50
C THR A 80 17.60 -3.98 27.19
N PRO A 81 18.71 -3.54 27.82
CA PRO A 81 19.34 -2.27 27.46
C PRO A 81 19.71 -2.16 25.98
N ASN A 82 20.11 -3.27 25.35
CA ASN A 82 20.48 -3.29 23.93
C ASN A 82 19.25 -3.19 23.02
N ASP A 83 18.14 -3.86 23.35
CA ASP A 83 16.89 -3.74 22.58
C ASP A 83 16.41 -2.29 22.56
N ARG A 84 16.46 -1.64 23.73
CA ARG A 84 16.09 -0.22 23.88
C ARG A 84 17.04 0.71 23.11
N PHE A 85 18.34 0.47 23.18
CA PHE A 85 19.34 1.25 22.45
C PHE A 85 19.11 1.17 20.93
N VAL A 86 18.98 -0.03 20.39
CA VAL A 86 18.76 -0.23 18.95
C VAL A 86 17.42 0.36 18.49
N ALA A 87 16.35 0.19 19.26
CA ALA A 87 15.05 0.76 18.92
C ALA A 87 15.07 2.30 18.93
N TYR A 88 15.88 2.92 19.78
CA TYR A 88 16.04 4.37 19.83
C TYR A 88 16.80 4.91 18.62
N ASP A 89 17.87 4.22 18.18
CA ASP A 89 18.66 4.62 17.01
C ASP A 89 17.89 4.50 15.67
N LEU A 90 16.85 3.66 15.64
CA LEU A 90 16.00 3.43 14.46
C LEU A 90 14.77 4.34 14.37
N LEU A 91 14.54 5.23 15.35
CA LEU A 91 13.42 6.18 15.41
C LEU A 91 13.87 7.61 15.07
#